data_AF-A0A814IBC4-F1
#
_entry.id   AF-A0A814IBC4-F1
#
_cell.length_a   1.000
_cell.length_b   1.000
_cell.length_c   1.000
_cell.angle_alpha   90.00
_cell.angle_beta   90.00
_cell.angle_gamma   90.00
#
_symmetry.space_group_name_H-M   'P 1'
#
loop_
_entity.id
_entity.type
_entity.pdbx_description
1 polymer ?
#
loop_
_entity_poly.entity_id
_entity_poly.type
_entity_poly.pdbx_seq_one_letter_code
_entity_poly.pdbx_strand_id
1 'polypeptide(L)'
;MPDDLPEDIDKGEVISRQDVQARARYLNEKYDYDINEACKIRCFGSEGIGPNLLIDSTKKVQYLNEIKDGCINGFQWTTRMGVLAEANVHGVRFDIH
;
A
#
# COMPACT_ATOMS: atom_id res chain seq x y z
N MET A 1 -4.63 -5.47 -7.83
CA MET A 1 -5.46 -4.89 -6.76
C MET A 1 -6.90 -5.24 -7.13
N PRO A 2 -7.70 -5.81 -6.23
CA PRO A 2 -9.12 -6.08 -6.48
C PRO A 2 -9.88 -4.76 -6.68
N ASP A 3 -10.91 -4.76 -7.52
CA ASP A 3 -11.63 -3.55 -7.91
C ASP A 3 -12.35 -2.85 -6.74
N ASP A 4 -12.77 -3.61 -5.71
CA ASP A 4 -13.48 -3.03 -4.55
C ASP A 4 -12.55 -2.55 -3.42
N LEU A 5 -11.27 -2.93 -3.45
CA LEU A 5 -10.31 -2.56 -2.39
C LEU A 5 -10.01 -1.04 -2.35
N PRO A 6 -9.85 -0.33 -3.49
CA PRO A 6 -9.73 1.13 -3.53
C PRO A 6 -10.89 1.83 -2.81
N GLU A 7 -12.12 1.40 -3.05
CA GLU A 7 -13.30 2.03 -2.43
C GLU A 7 -13.33 1.82 -0.92
N ASP A 8 -12.95 0.64 -0.45
CA ASP A 8 -12.89 0.33 0.99
C ASP A 8 -11.80 1.12 1.70
N ILE A 9 -10.69 1.41 1.02
CA ILE A 9 -9.67 2.33 1.53
C ILE A 9 -10.23 3.76 1.60
N ASP A 10 -10.93 4.24 0.57
CA ASP A 10 -11.56 5.56 0.56
C ASP A 10 -12.68 5.70 1.60
N LYS A 11 -13.43 4.63 1.88
CA LYS A 11 -14.43 4.56 2.96
C LYS A 11 -13.81 4.52 4.35
N GLY A 12 -12.50 4.25 4.45
CA GLY A 12 -11.77 4.16 5.71
C GLY A 12 -11.90 2.81 6.42
N GLU A 13 -12.39 1.78 5.73
CA GLU A 13 -12.43 0.40 6.24
C GLU A 13 -11.00 -0.15 6.39
N VAL A 14 -10.11 0.23 5.47
CA VAL A 14 -8.69 -0.13 5.49
C VAL A 14 -7.84 1.14 5.59
N ILE A 15 -7.20 1.35 6.75
CA ILE A 15 -6.38 2.54 6.99
C ILE A 15 -4.96 2.19 7.47
N SER A 16 -4.03 3.13 7.25
CA SER A 16 -2.65 2.96 7.68
C SER A 16 -2.46 2.86 9.19
N ARG A 17 -3.40 3.42 9.98
CA ARG A 17 -3.31 3.51 11.46
C ARG A 17 -3.88 2.28 12.19
N GLN A 18 -4.59 1.40 11.50
CA GLN A 18 -5.12 0.17 12.07
C GLN A 18 -4.00 -0.79 12.45
N ASP A 19 -4.32 -1.72 13.36
CA ASP A 19 -3.44 -2.84 13.67
C ASP A 19 -3.11 -3.66 12.42
N VAL A 20 -1.84 -4.00 12.26
CA VAL A 20 -1.31 -4.66 11.07
C VAL A 20 -1.90 -6.06 10.90
N GLN A 21 -2.12 -6.79 12.01
CA GLN A 21 -2.70 -8.14 11.94
C GLN A 21 -4.19 -8.09 11.62
N ALA A 22 -4.93 -7.17 12.24
CA ALA A 22 -6.35 -6.98 11.94
C ALA A 22 -6.57 -6.63 10.46
N ARG A 23 -5.76 -5.71 9.93
CA ARG A 23 -5.79 -5.36 8.51
C ARG A 23 -5.42 -6.53 7.60
N ALA A 24 -4.37 -7.28 7.94
CA ALA A 24 -3.97 -8.43 7.14
C ALA A 24 -5.04 -9.52 7.10
N ARG A 25 -5.76 -9.75 8.21
CA ARG A 25 -6.90 -10.67 8.26
C ARG A 25 -8.05 -10.18 7.39
N TYR A 26 -8.40 -8.90 7.47
CA TYR A 26 -9.45 -8.32 6.63
C TYR A 26 -9.13 -8.49 5.13
N LEU A 27 -7.89 -8.18 4.74
CA LEU A 27 -7.43 -8.33 3.37
C LEU A 27 -7.39 -9.79 2.91
N ASN A 28 -7.07 -10.73 3.81
CA ASN A 28 -7.12 -12.16 3.50
C ASN A 28 -8.56 -12.66 3.35
N GLU A 29 -9.44 -12.36 4.31
CA GLU A 29 -10.83 -12.86 4.33
C GLU A 29 -11.68 -12.29 3.19
N LYS A 30 -11.51 -11.00 2.86
CA LYS A 30 -12.33 -10.31 1.85
C LYS A 30 -11.73 -10.34 0.45
N TYR A 31 -10.41 -10.33 0.34
CA TYR A 31 -9.70 -10.14 -0.93
C TYR A 31 -8.67 -11.23 -1.26
N ASP A 32 -8.60 -12.30 -0.46
CA ASP A 32 -7.66 -13.42 -0.62
C ASP A 32 -6.19 -12.97 -0.73
N TYR A 33 -5.82 -11.89 -0.02
CA TYR A 33 -4.42 -11.49 0.08
C TYR A 33 -3.64 -12.49 0.94
N ASP A 34 -2.38 -12.74 0.57
CA ASP A 34 -1.48 -13.47 1.45
C ASP A 34 -1.25 -12.66 2.74
N ILE A 35 -1.42 -13.33 3.88
CA ILE A 35 -1.32 -12.69 5.19
C ILE A 35 0.08 -12.10 5.40
N ASN A 36 1.13 -12.75 4.89
CA ASN A 36 2.51 -12.28 5.07
C ASN A 36 2.78 -11.04 4.22
N GLU A 37 2.25 -10.96 3.00
CA GLU A 37 2.34 -9.77 2.15
C GLU A 37 1.50 -8.62 2.73
N ALA A 38 0.28 -8.90 3.17
CA ALA A 38 -0.60 -7.90 3.77
C ALA A 38 -0.05 -7.31 5.07
N CYS A 39 0.71 -8.09 5.85
CA CYS A 39 1.44 -7.59 7.01
C CYS A 39 2.59 -6.64 6.64
N LYS A 40 3.12 -6.74 5.42
CA LYS A 40 4.26 -5.97 4.93
C LYS A 40 3.86 -4.74 4.10
N ILE A 41 2.61 -4.30 4.17
CA ILE A 41 2.17 -3.02 3.60
C ILE A 41 2.94 -1.89 4.28
N ARG A 42 3.73 -1.14 3.50
CA ARG A 42 4.62 -0.07 3.98
C ARG A 42 3.90 1.28 4.08
N CYS A 43 3.06 1.62 3.11
CA CYS A 43 2.27 2.85 3.13
C CYS A 43 1.07 2.78 2.17
N PHE A 44 0.13 3.70 2.41
CA PHE A 44 -0.97 4.03 1.52
C PHE A 44 -0.58 5.32 0.76
N GLY A 45 -0.76 5.32 -0.57
CA GLY A 45 -0.34 6.44 -1.44
C GLY A 45 -1.34 7.61 -1.39
N SER A 46 -0.94 8.78 -1.91
CA SER A 46 -1.70 10.04 -1.80
C SER A 46 -1.96 10.47 -0.34
N GLU A 47 -0.91 11.00 0.31
CA GLU A 47 -0.95 11.57 1.67
C GLU A 47 -1.33 10.57 2.79
N GLY A 48 -1.06 9.27 2.60
CA GLY A 48 -1.19 8.25 3.65
C GLY A 48 -2.60 7.69 3.86
N ILE A 49 -3.57 8.13 3.07
CA ILE A 49 -4.98 7.69 3.15
C ILE A 49 -5.49 7.23 1.78
N GLY A 50 -4.82 7.58 0.69
CA GLY A 50 -5.32 7.27 -0.63
C GLY A 50 -5.27 5.79 -1.01
N PRO A 51 -6.04 5.42 -2.05
CA PRO A 51 -6.33 4.05 -2.45
C PRO A 51 -5.21 3.45 -3.30
N ASN A 52 -3.96 3.63 -2.87
CA ASN A 52 -2.77 3.06 -3.49
C ASN A 52 -1.96 2.33 -2.43
N LEU A 53 -1.34 1.21 -2.77
CA LEU A 53 -0.63 0.35 -1.82
C LEU A 53 0.83 0.18 -2.23
N LEU A 54 1.74 0.32 -1.26
CA LEU A 54 3.12 -0.12 -1.38
C LEU A 54 3.37 -1.33 -0.48
N ILE A 55 3.74 -2.46 -1.06
CA ILE A 55 3.94 -3.73 -0.38
C ILE A 55 5.38 -4.21 -0.58
N ASP A 56 5.98 -4.72 0.50
CA ASP A 56 7.30 -5.35 0.45
C ASP A 56 7.16 -6.86 0.32
N SER A 57 7.41 -7.40 -0.86
CA SER A 57 7.37 -8.84 -1.17
C SER A 57 8.78 -9.47 -1.17
N THR A 58 9.80 -8.72 -0.74
CA THR A 58 11.19 -9.19 -0.75
C THR A 58 11.43 -10.26 0.32
N LYS A 59 12.47 -11.10 0.09
CA LYS A 59 12.92 -12.14 1.03
C LYS A 59 14.42 -12.01 1.28
N LYS A 60 14.81 -11.91 2.57
CA LYS A 60 16.21 -11.88 3.03
C LYS A 60 17.06 -10.72 2.47
N VAL A 61 16.47 -9.56 2.23
CA VAL A 61 17.20 -8.36 1.80
C VAL A 61 17.73 -7.62 3.02
N GLN A 62 19.06 -7.47 3.10
CA GLN A 62 19.70 -6.66 4.13
C GLN A 62 19.51 -5.16 3.83
N TYR A 63 19.46 -4.34 4.88
CA TYR A 63 19.37 -2.86 4.78
C TYR A 63 18.09 -2.28 4.16
N LEU A 64 17.09 -3.08 3.80
CA LEU A 64 15.84 -2.57 3.22
C LEU A 64 15.08 -1.60 4.14
N ASN A 65 15.26 -1.74 5.45
CA ASN A 65 14.70 -0.80 6.42
C ASN A 65 15.37 0.58 6.40
N GLU A 66 16.59 0.71 5.89
CA GLU A 66 17.30 2.00 5.79
C GLU A 66 16.74 2.87 4.65
N ILE A 67 16.32 2.25 3.55
CA ILE A 67 15.73 2.94 2.39
C ILE A 67 14.21 3.10 2.49
N LYS A 68 13.59 2.55 3.54
CA LYS A 68 12.14 2.51 3.72
C LYS A 68 11.50 3.89 3.58
N ASP A 69 12.03 4.88 4.29
CA ASP A 69 11.45 6.22 4.31
C ASP A 69 11.62 6.94 2.96
N GLY A 70 12.73 6.67 2.27
CA GLY A 70 12.95 7.14 0.90
C GLY A 70 11.91 6.57 -0.08
N CYS A 71 11.65 5.27 -0.01
CA CYS A 71 10.64 4.61 -0.84
C CYS A 71 9.23 5.14 -0.55
N ILE A 72 8.87 5.34 0.72
CA ILE A 72 7.56 5.88 1.11
C ILE A 72 7.38 7.30 0.57
N ASN A 73 8.38 8.17 0.75
CA ASN A 73 8.31 9.56 0.30
C ASN A 73 8.21 9.66 -1.23
N GLY A 74 9.03 8.89 -1.95
CA GLY A 74 8.97 8.82 -3.41
C GLY A 74 7.60 8.34 -3.89
N PHE A 75 7.08 7.27 -3.28
CA PHE A 75 5.77 6.72 -3.61
C PHE A 75 4.62 7.71 -3.38
N GLN A 76 4.61 8.42 -2.25
CA GLN A 76 3.59 9.42 -1.96
C GLN A 76 3.61 10.58 -2.96
N TRP A 77 4.80 11.03 -3.35
CA TRP A 77 4.94 12.10 -4.34
C TRP A 77 4.50 11.64 -5.73
N THR A 78 4.91 10.45 -6.16
CA THR A 78 4.55 9.89 -7.47
C THR A 78 3.05 9.59 -7.56
N THR A 79 2.43 9.09 -6.49
CA THR A 79 0.98 8.83 -6.49
C THR A 79 0.16 10.11 -6.51
N ARG A 80 0.66 11.21 -5.94
CA ARG A 80 0.00 12.52 -5.98
C ARG A 80 0.04 13.18 -7.36
N MET A 81 1.21 13.19 -8.01
CA MET A 81 1.35 13.85 -9.31
C MET A 81 0.96 12.92 -10.46
N GLY A 82 1.22 11.62 -10.42
CA GLY A 82 0.93 10.73 -11.55
C GLY A 82 1.73 11.04 -12.81
N VAL A 83 2.05 10.01 -13.60
CA VAL A 83 3.03 10.13 -14.69
C VAL A 83 2.38 10.55 -16.03
N LEU A 84 1.09 10.33 -16.20
CA LEU A 84 0.41 10.52 -17.50
C LEU A 84 -0.15 11.93 -17.70
N ALA A 85 -0.80 12.50 -16.69
CA ALA A 85 -1.58 13.73 -16.82
C ALA A 85 -1.45 14.66 -15.61
N GLU A 86 -0.39 14.52 -14.82
CA GLU A 86 -0.22 15.25 -13.57
C GLU A 86 -1.43 15.14 -12.61
N ALA A 87 -2.14 14.00 -12.68
CA ALA A 87 -3.32 13.70 -11.88
C ALA A 87 -3.06 12.56 -10.88
N ASN A 88 -3.81 12.60 -9.77
CA ASN A 88 -3.69 11.61 -8.71
C ASN A 88 -3.92 10.18 -9.22
N VAL A 89 -3.01 9.28 -8.86
CA VAL A 89 -3.10 7.85 -9.16
C VAL A 89 -4.15 7.22 -8.25
N HIS A 90 -4.91 6.25 -8.76
CA HIS A 90 -5.97 5.58 -8.02
C HIS A 90 -5.95 4.08 -8.30
N GLY A 91 -6.08 3.26 -7.25
CA GLY A 91 -6.25 1.82 -7.35
C GLY A 91 -5.01 1.03 -7.76
N VAL A 92 -3.81 1.52 -7.44
CA VAL A 92 -2.55 0.85 -7.83
C VAL A 92 -1.86 0.19 -6.64
N ARG A 93 -1.44 -1.06 -6.84
CA ARG A 93 -0.57 -1.82 -5.93
C ARG A 93 0.83 -1.90 -6.51
N PHE A 94 1.83 -1.50 -5.73
CA PHE A 94 3.25 -1.63 -6.04
C PHE A 94 3.89 -2.66 -5.11
N ASP A 95 4.50 -3.68 -5.69
CA ASP A 95 5.21 -4.73 -4.97
C ASP A 95 6.72 -4.56 -5.16
N ILE A 96 7.46 -4.51 -4.05
CA ILE A 96 8.93 -4.51 -4.05
C ILE A 96 9.40 -5.97 -4.05
N HIS A 97 10.21 -6.37 -5.04
CA HIS A 97 10.72 -7.74 -5.22
C HIS A 97 12.21 -7.88 -4.93
#